data_AF-C5NYD0-F1
#
_entry.id   AF-C5NYD0-F1
#
_cell.length_a   1.000
_cell.length_b   1.000
_cell.length_c   1.000
_cell.angle_alpha   90.00
_cell.angle_beta   90.00
_cell.angle_gamma   90.00
#
_symmetry.space_group_name_H-M   'P 1'
#
loop_
_entity.id
_entity.type
_entity.pdbx_description
1 polymer ?
#
loop_
_entity_poly.entity_id
_entity_poly.type
_entity_poly.pdbx_seq_one_letter_code
_entity_poly.pdbx_strand_id
1 'polypeptide(L)'
;MSAWFASFPEGAIQDNDKNKVNKLEVAMHPDKNLVKDQMSKIKKDGTLSGAIAYRLTDLTTPVKLTAYKGIGGIELGSQEFAVK
;
A
#
# COMPACT_ATOMS: atom_id res chain seq x y z
N MET A 1 -3.22 10.03 3.05
CA MET A 1 -1.91 9.35 2.90
C MET A 1 -1.45 8.68 4.20
N SER A 2 -1.42 9.37 5.35
CA SER A 2 -0.99 8.80 6.65
C SER A 2 -1.76 7.56 7.09
N ALA A 3 -3.08 7.53 6.87
CA ALA A 3 -3.92 6.38 7.24
C ALA A 3 -3.51 5.09 6.51
N TRP A 4 -3.08 5.19 5.25
CA TRP A 4 -2.60 4.04 4.49
C TRP A 4 -1.32 3.48 5.10
N PHE A 5 -0.31 4.32 5.35
CA PHE A 5 0.95 3.86 5.94
C PHE A 5 0.80 3.42 7.41
N ALA A 6 -0.18 3.95 8.14
CA ALA A 6 -0.49 3.45 9.47
C ALA A 6 -1.13 2.05 9.44
N SER A 7 -1.92 1.75 8.41
CA SER A 7 -2.55 0.44 8.23
C SER A 7 -1.60 -0.58 7.60
N PHE A 8 -0.67 -0.13 6.75
CA PHE A 8 0.31 -0.94 6.02
C PHE A 8 1.75 -0.42 6.26
N PRO A 9 2.25 -0.47 7.51
CA PRO A 9 3.56 0.10 7.88
C PRO A 9 4.72 -0.57 7.14
N GLU A 10 4.60 -1.86 6.83
CA GLU A 10 5.61 -2.59 6.07
C GLU A 10 5.60 -2.24 4.58
N GLY A 11 4.52 -1.61 4.09
CA GLY A 11 4.30 -1.32 2.67
C GLY A 11 3.93 -2.57 1.85
N ALA A 12 3.87 -2.41 0.54
CA ALA A 12 3.70 -3.53 -0.38
C ALA A 12 5.02 -4.26 -0.58
N ILE A 13 5.00 -5.58 -0.58
CA ILE A 13 6.20 -6.44 -0.66
C ILE A 13 6.09 -7.34 -1.89
N GLN A 14 7.18 -7.45 -2.66
CA GLN A 14 7.40 -8.55 -3.61
C GLN A 14 8.60 -9.35 -3.13
N ASP A 15 8.38 -10.55 -2.60
CA ASP A 15 9.47 -11.36 -2.02
C ASP A 15 10.24 -12.14 -3.10
N ASN A 16 11.06 -11.41 -3.87
CA ASN A 16 11.79 -11.92 -5.04
C ASN A 16 13.32 -11.84 -4.92
N ASP A 17 13.84 -11.46 -3.75
CA ASP A 17 15.28 -11.43 -3.49
C ASP A 17 15.62 -12.38 -2.33
N LYS A 18 16.50 -13.35 -2.60
CA LYS A 18 16.92 -14.35 -1.63
C LYS A 18 17.61 -13.76 -0.38
N ASN A 19 18.09 -12.52 -0.43
CA ASN A 19 18.87 -11.90 0.63
C ASN A 19 18.10 -10.82 1.40
N LYS A 20 16.96 -10.34 0.88
CA LYS A 20 16.23 -9.23 1.48
C LYS A 20 14.73 -9.30 1.18
N VAL A 21 13.94 -8.83 2.14
CA VAL A 21 12.52 -8.52 1.90
C VAL A 21 12.46 -7.26 1.03
N ASN A 22 11.94 -7.41 -0.18
CA ASN A 22 11.91 -6.31 -1.13
C ASN A 22 10.59 -5.53 -1.03
N LYS A 23 10.67 -4.43 -0.27
CA LYS A 23 9.61 -3.44 -0.12
C LYS A 23 9.54 -2.56 -1.37
N LEU A 24 8.36 -2.46 -1.96
CA LEU A 24 8.15 -1.66 -3.17
C LEU A 24 8.22 -0.16 -2.88
N GLU A 25 8.81 0.57 -3.82
CA GLU A 25 8.86 2.03 -3.79
C GLU A 25 7.48 2.61 -4.12
N VAL A 26 7.06 3.63 -3.37
CA VAL A 26 5.86 4.40 -3.69
C VAL A 26 6.11 5.18 -4.98
N ALA A 27 5.16 5.11 -5.90
CA ALA A 27 5.22 5.80 -7.18
C ALA A 27 4.12 6.86 -7.29
N MET A 28 4.28 7.78 -8.25
CA MET A 28 3.21 8.68 -8.64
C MET A 28 2.15 7.90 -9.42
N HIS A 29 0.89 7.99 -9.00
CA HIS A 29 -0.21 7.38 -9.72
C HIS A 29 -0.51 8.18 -11.01
N PRO A 30 -0.69 7.54 -12.17
CA PRO A 30 -0.91 8.25 -13.44
C PRO A 30 -2.29 8.94 -13.51
N ASP A 31 -3.32 8.38 -12.87
CA ASP A 31 -4.63 9.01 -12.75
C ASP A 31 -4.62 10.07 -11.64
N LYS A 32 -4.72 11.34 -12.06
CA LYS A 32 -4.75 12.51 -11.16
C LYS A 32 -6.00 12.57 -10.29
N ASN A 33 -7.12 12.00 -10.72
CA ASN A 33 -8.36 12.02 -9.94
C ASN A 33 -8.23 11.17 -8.66
N LEU A 34 -7.43 10.10 -8.71
CA LEU A 34 -7.18 9.22 -7.58
C LEU A 34 -6.16 9.76 -6.58
N VAL A 35 -5.46 10.84 -6.90
CA VAL A 35 -4.47 11.47 -5.99
C VAL A 35 -4.88 12.89 -5.56
N LYS A 36 -5.89 13.48 -6.20
CA LYS A 36 -6.37 14.84 -5.93
C LYS A 36 -6.63 15.11 -4.45
N ASP A 37 -7.33 14.19 -3.79
CA ASP A 37 -7.77 14.36 -2.40
C ASP A 37 -6.97 13.50 -1.40
N GLN A 38 -5.82 12.95 -1.84
CA GLN A 38 -5.03 12.00 -1.05
C GLN A 38 -4.47 12.57 0.27
N MET A 39 -4.31 13.90 0.32
CA MET A 39 -3.84 14.64 1.51
C MET A 39 -4.98 15.29 2.29
N SER A 40 -6.22 15.20 1.80
CA SER A 40 -7.39 15.80 2.44
C SER A 40 -7.74 15.08 3.75
N LYS A 41 -8.23 15.84 4.73
CA LYS A 41 -8.82 15.28 5.95
C LYS A 41 -10.23 14.78 5.65
N ILE A 42 -10.47 13.50 5.88
CA ILE A 42 -11.80 12.91 5.75
C ILE A 42 -12.66 13.40 6.93
N LYS A 43 -13.85 13.95 6.64
CA LYS A 43 -14.82 14.35 7.67
C LYS A 43 -15.37 13.11 8.39
N LYS A 44 -15.85 13.29 9.63
CA LYS A 44 -16.60 12.23 10.31
C LYS A 44 -17.77 11.79 9.41
N ASP A 45 -17.95 10.48 9.28
CA ASP A 45 -18.98 9.84 8.44
C ASP A 45 -18.87 10.15 6.93
N GLY A 46 -17.76 10.79 6.51
CA GLY A 46 -17.46 11.05 5.11
C GLY A 46 -16.68 9.91 4.45
N THR A 47 -16.67 9.91 3.12
CA THR A 47 -15.88 8.97 2.31
C THR A 47 -15.17 9.74 1.20
N LEU A 48 -13.89 9.40 0.97
CA LEU A 48 -13.09 9.91 -0.15
C LEU A 48 -12.44 8.73 -0.87
N SER A 49 -12.27 8.85 -2.17
CA SER A 49 -11.48 7.90 -2.96
C SER A 49 -10.01 8.30 -2.97
N GLY A 50 -9.11 7.32 -3.05
CA GLY A 50 -7.69 7.55 -3.19
C GLY A 50 -6.95 6.30 -3.64
N ALA A 51 -5.75 6.47 -4.19
CA ALA A 51 -4.87 5.37 -4.57
C ALA A 51 -3.44 5.59 -4.05
N ILE A 52 -2.69 4.51 -3.85
CA ILE A 52 -1.25 4.52 -3.61
C ILE A 52 -0.65 3.59 -4.66
N ALA A 53 0.17 4.14 -5.56
CA ALA A 53 0.87 3.34 -6.55
C ALA A 53 2.19 2.83 -5.98
N TYR A 54 2.56 1.62 -6.37
CA TYR A 54 3.84 1.01 -6.05
C TYR A 54 4.55 0.62 -7.35
N ARG A 55 5.86 0.88 -7.43
CA ARG A 55 6.68 0.40 -8.54
C ARG A 55 6.98 -1.08 -8.32
N LEU A 56 6.41 -1.92 -9.18
CA LEU A 56 6.73 -3.35 -9.21
C LEU A 56 8.18 -3.54 -9.66
N THR A 57 8.82 -4.53 -9.06
CA THR A 57 10.16 -4.98 -9.43
C THR A 57 10.14 -6.06 -10.52
N ASP A 58 9.06 -6.83 -10.60
CA ASP A 58 8.79 -7.76 -11.70
C ASP A 58 7.27 -8.03 -11.84
N LEU A 59 6.86 -8.75 -12.88
CA LEU A 59 5.46 -9.05 -13.22
C LEU A 59 5.05 -10.51 -12.96
N THR A 60 5.82 -11.23 -12.14
CA THR A 60 5.64 -12.66 -11.86
C THR A 60 5.48 -12.95 -10.38
N THR A 61 6.12 -12.16 -9.52
CA THR A 61 6.06 -12.25 -8.07
C THR A 61 4.81 -11.56 -7.58
N PRO A 62 3.91 -12.24 -6.87
CA PRO A 62 2.74 -11.62 -6.25
C PRO A 62 3.13 -10.48 -5.31
N VAL A 63 2.25 -9.51 -5.17
CA VAL A 63 2.37 -8.45 -4.17
C VAL A 63 1.68 -8.89 -2.89
N LYS A 64 2.41 -8.92 -1.78
CA LYS A 64 1.84 -9.14 -0.44
C LYS A 64 1.60 -7.80 0.24
N LEU A 65 0.42 -7.67 0.84
CA LEU A 65 0.04 -6.52 1.67
C LEU A 65 -0.46 -7.01 3.03
N THR A 66 0.18 -6.55 4.11
CA THR A 66 -0.14 -6.95 5.49
C THR A 66 -0.68 -5.76 6.26
N ALA A 67 -1.90 -5.90 6.79
CA ALA A 67 -2.61 -4.88 7.52
C ALA A 67 -2.36 -4.97 9.04
N TYR A 68 -2.26 -3.83 9.70
CA TYR A 68 -2.06 -3.71 11.15
C TYR A 68 -3.07 -2.75 11.77
N LYS A 69 -3.35 -2.94 13.07
CA LYS A 69 -4.19 -2.02 13.85
C LYS A 69 -3.43 -0.74 14.22
N GLY A 70 -3.09 0.05 13.22
CA GLY A 70 -2.27 1.26 13.37
C GLY A 70 -0.78 0.97 13.55
N ILE A 71 -0.01 2.03 13.75
CA ILE A 71 1.45 1.97 13.87
C ILE A 71 1.84 1.21 15.16
N GLY A 72 2.60 0.12 15.02
CA GLY A 72 3.02 -0.73 16.14
C GLY A 72 1.89 -1.58 16.74
N GLY A 73 0.72 -1.62 16.09
CA GLY A 73 -0.39 -2.48 16.49
C GLY A 73 -0.20 -3.94 16.09
N ILE A 74 -1.18 -4.78 16.44
CA ILE A 74 -1.22 -6.19 16.03
C ILE A 74 -1.48 -6.32 14.52
N GLU A 75 -0.97 -7.39 13.91
CA GLU A 75 -1.37 -7.81 12.57
C GLU A 75 -2.86 -8.14 12.56
N LEU A 76 -3.56 -7.65 11.54
CA LEU A 76 -4.98 -7.91 11.29
C LEU A 76 -5.18 -8.96 10.19
N GLY A 77 -4.23 -9.07 9.26
CA GLY A 77 -4.23 -10.07 8.21
C GLY A 77 -3.36 -9.68 7.03
N SER A 78 -3.13 -10.65 6.15
CA SER A 78 -2.29 -10.52 4.97
C SER A 78 -3.04 -11.02 3.73
N GLN A 79 -2.81 -10.35 2.59
CA GLN A 79 -3.37 -10.75 1.31
C GLN A 79 -2.30 -10.67 0.23
N GLU A 80 -2.28 -11.69 -0.64
CA GLU A 80 -1.48 -11.69 -1.85
C GLU A 80 -2.33 -11.34 -3.07
N PHE A 81 -1.74 -10.54 -3.96
CA PHE A 81 -2.32 -10.11 -5.23
C PHE A 81 -1.41 -10.56 -6.36
N ALA A 82 -1.93 -11.42 -7.23
CA ALA A 82 -1.21 -11.80 -8.44
C ALA A 82 -1.04 -10.58 -9.35
N VAL A 83 0.13 -10.45 -9.97
CA VAL A 83 0.41 -9.41 -10.96
C VAL A 83 0.03 -9.95 -12.34
N LYS A 84 -1.26 -10.01 -12.66
CA LYS A 84 -1.78 -10.38 -13.99
C LYS A 84 -3.24 -9.95 -14.16
#